data_AF-A0A7W8JDH1-F1
#
_entry.id   AF-A0A7W8JDH1-F1
#
_cell.length_a   1.000
_cell.length_b   1.000
_cell.length_c   1.000
_cell.angle_alpha   90.00
_cell.angle_beta   90.00
_cell.angle_gamma   90.00
#
_symmetry.space_group_name_H-M   'P 1'
#
loop_
_entity.id
_entity.type
_entity.pdbx_description
1 polymer ?
#
loop_
_entity_poly.entity_id
_entity_poly.type
_entity_poly.pdbx_seq_one_letter_code
_entity_poly.pdbx_strand_id
1 'polypeptide(L)'
;MRTFCLAMVGVVLMAGVSGPVSGGAINQIQSGGRQNLGLPGSGTEGKETNDPLSEAHRLEQQEAARSTERQKRLVADTDKLLALATDLKQQVDKTNKNTLSVDVVKKAGEIEKLAHSVKERMKG
;
A
#
# COMPACT_ATOMS: atom_id res chain seq x y z
N MET A 1 -18.08 -29.28 13.38
CA MET A 1 -19.18 -28.30 13.34
C MET A 1 -19.03 -27.40 14.55
N ARG A 2 -18.49 -26.19 14.36
CA ARG A 2 -18.41 -25.17 15.40
C ARG A 2 -18.96 -23.89 14.79
N THR A 3 -20.00 -23.42 15.46
CA THR A 3 -21.00 -22.46 15.04
C THR A 3 -20.43 -21.06 14.83
N PHE A 4 -20.91 -20.45 13.75
CA PHE A 4 -20.81 -19.03 13.46
C PHE A 4 -21.41 -18.21 14.62
N CYS A 5 -20.61 -17.33 15.22
CA CYS A 5 -21.13 -16.20 16.00
C CYS A 5 -20.97 -14.93 15.16
N LEU A 6 -22.08 -14.56 14.52
CA LEU A 6 -22.40 -13.21 14.09
C LEU A 6 -22.21 -12.25 15.28
N ALA A 7 -21.26 -11.33 15.18
CA ALA A 7 -21.24 -10.14 16.01
C ALA A 7 -21.05 -8.94 15.09
N MET A 8 -22.18 -8.38 14.67
CA MET A 8 -22.32 -6.99 14.25
C MET A 8 -21.77 -6.09 15.36
N VAL A 9 -20.55 -5.58 15.20
CA VAL A 9 -20.04 -4.49 16.01
C VAL A 9 -19.95 -3.27 15.11
N GLY A 10 -21.06 -2.55 15.06
CA GLY A 10 -21.13 -1.23 14.47
C GLY A 10 -20.29 -0.25 15.29
N VAL A 11 -19.27 0.32 14.67
CA VAL A 11 -18.54 1.50 15.18
C VAL A 11 -18.14 2.34 13.98
N VAL A 12 -18.98 3.28 13.55
CA VAL A 12 -18.54 4.52 12.89
C VAL A 12 -19.61 5.59 13.08
N LEU A 13 -19.46 6.44 14.10
CA LEU A 13 -19.85 7.85 14.00
C LEU A 13 -19.12 8.66 15.08
N MET A 14 -17.85 8.98 14.83
CA MET A 14 -17.13 9.99 15.62
C MET A 14 -17.27 11.34 14.91
N ALA A 15 -18.27 12.12 15.32
CA ALA A 15 -18.36 13.55 15.05
C ALA A 15 -17.53 14.30 16.11
N GLY A 16 -16.73 15.27 15.66
CA GLY A 16 -15.72 15.94 16.46
C GLY A 16 -16.24 16.98 17.46
N VAL A 17 -15.33 17.37 18.36
CA VAL A 17 -15.36 18.65 19.07
C VAL A 17 -13.93 19.08 19.43
N SER A 18 -13.73 20.39 19.42
CA SER A 18 -12.49 21.13 19.21
C SER A 18 -11.72 21.53 20.47
N GLY A 19 -10.38 21.56 20.35
CA GLY A 19 -9.44 22.55 20.95
C GLY A 19 -9.07 22.44 22.45
N PRO A 20 -8.06 23.21 22.95
CA PRO A 20 -7.08 24.04 22.25
C PRO A 20 -5.61 23.60 22.44
N VAL A 21 -4.78 24.02 21.49
CA VAL A 21 -3.31 24.04 21.53
C VAL A 21 -2.84 25.04 22.60
N SER A 22 -2.02 24.59 23.55
CA SER A 22 -1.34 25.44 24.52
C SER A 22 0.16 25.39 24.30
N GLY A 23 0.75 26.57 24.19
CA GLY A 23 2.12 26.80 23.75
C GLY A 23 3.19 26.62 24.83
N GLY A 24 4.43 26.58 24.37
CA GLY A 24 5.63 26.56 25.20
C GLY A 24 6.86 26.58 24.31
N ALA A 25 7.24 27.77 23.85
CA ALA A 25 8.53 28.03 23.24
C ALA A 25 9.64 27.95 24.30
N ILE A 26 10.78 27.35 23.97
CA ILE A 26 12.13 27.80 24.31
C ILE A 26 13.08 27.06 23.36
N ASN A 27 13.39 27.72 22.25
CA ASN A 27 14.60 27.42 21.48
C ASN A 27 15.52 28.62 21.69
N GLN A 28 16.49 28.45 22.57
CA GLN A 28 17.51 29.44 22.83
C GLN A 28 18.57 29.35 21.73
N ILE A 29 18.58 30.41 20.91
CA ILE A 29 19.66 30.74 19.99
C ILE A 29 20.95 30.90 20.79
N GLN A 30 22.03 30.24 20.36
CA GLN A 30 23.38 30.72 20.61
C GLN A 30 24.19 30.75 19.31
N SER A 31 24.58 31.97 18.98
CA SER A 31 25.31 32.45 17.83
C SER A 31 26.81 32.46 18.09
N GLY A 32 27.63 32.17 17.08
CA GLY A 32 28.95 32.79 16.94
C GLY A 32 30.07 31.89 16.40
N GLY A 33 30.71 32.32 15.30
CA GLY A 33 32.06 31.88 14.93
C GLY A 33 32.26 31.60 13.44
N ARG A 34 32.87 32.55 12.73
CA ARG A 34 33.17 32.52 11.28
C ARG A 34 34.47 31.73 10.97
N GLN A 35 34.58 31.37 9.70
CA GLN A 35 35.81 31.17 8.87
C GLN A 35 36.52 29.81 9.00
N ASN A 36 36.47 29.01 7.93
CA ASN A 36 37.66 28.86 7.09
C ASN A 36 37.29 28.44 5.66
N LEU A 37 37.89 29.12 4.69
CA LEU A 37 37.78 28.88 3.26
C LEU A 37 38.86 27.85 2.86
N GLY A 38 38.45 26.77 2.21
CA GLY A 38 39.37 25.79 1.64
C GLY A 38 38.68 24.94 0.57
N LEU A 39 38.89 25.30 -0.70
CA LEU A 39 38.89 24.37 -1.83
C LEU A 39 40.36 24.21 -2.25
N PRO A 40 40.85 23.05 -2.75
CA PRO A 40 40.22 22.30 -3.84
C PRO A 40 40.34 20.76 -3.79
N GLY A 41 39.49 20.09 -4.60
CA GLY A 41 39.82 18.90 -5.39
C GLY A 41 40.43 17.66 -4.72
N SER A 42 39.61 16.61 -4.57
CA SER A 42 40.05 15.25 -4.88
C SER A 42 38.82 14.44 -5.27
N GLY A 43 38.87 13.82 -6.45
CA GLY A 43 37.97 12.72 -6.74
C GLY A 43 38.16 11.68 -5.63
N THR A 44 37.09 11.39 -4.91
CA THR A 44 37.02 10.23 -4.03
C THR A 44 35.91 9.38 -4.59
N GLU A 45 36.34 8.48 -5.47
CA GLU A 45 35.93 7.08 -5.53
C GLU A 45 34.95 6.70 -4.43
N GLY A 46 33.83 6.10 -4.84
CA GLY A 46 32.79 5.59 -3.97
C GLY A 46 33.39 4.71 -2.88
N LYS A 47 33.64 5.32 -1.72
CA LYS A 47 34.00 4.63 -0.50
C LYS A 47 32.69 4.06 0.01
N GLU A 48 32.44 2.80 -0.34
CA GLU A 48 31.47 1.95 0.34
C GLU A 48 31.89 1.90 1.81
N THR A 49 31.41 2.86 2.60
CA THR A 49 31.55 2.77 4.04
C THR A 49 30.61 1.67 4.47
N ASN A 50 31.22 0.53 4.82
CA ASN A 50 30.57 -0.65 5.38
C ASN A 50 30.15 -0.35 6.82
N ASP A 51 29.36 0.72 7.00
CA ASP A 51 28.81 1.13 8.28
C ASP A 51 27.56 0.28 8.54
N PRO A 52 27.51 -0.53 9.62
CA PRO A 52 26.37 -1.41 9.90
C PRO A 52 25.04 -0.66 10.07
N LEU A 53 25.09 0.63 10.44
CA LEU A 53 23.91 1.51 10.47
C LEU A 53 23.37 1.82 9.06
N SER A 54 24.25 1.95 8.07
CA SER A 54 23.87 2.24 6.68
C SER A 54 23.23 1.01 6.02
N GLU A 55 23.71 -0.19 6.34
CA GLU A 55 23.10 -1.44 5.89
C GLU A 55 21.72 -1.68 6.52
N ALA A 56 21.57 -1.46 7.83
CA ALA A 56 20.28 -1.57 8.52
C ALA A 56 19.21 -0.65 7.92
N HIS A 57 19.54 0.61 7.66
CA HIS A 57 18.62 1.56 7.02
C HIS A 57 18.26 1.16 5.58
N ARG A 58 19.18 0.52 4.83
CA ARG A 58 18.90 0.03 3.46
C ARG A 58 17.94 -1.17 3.48
N LEU A 59 18.12 -2.08 4.43
CA LEU A 59 17.22 -3.23 4.61
C LEU A 59 15.80 -2.77 4.98
N GLU A 60 15.69 -1.85 5.95
CA GLU A 60 14.40 -1.30 6.37
C GLU A 60 13.68 -0.56 5.21
N GLN A 61 14.41 0.25 4.44
CA GLN A 61 13.87 0.90 3.24
C GLN A 61 13.42 -0.11 2.19
N GLN A 62 14.15 -1.21 2.00
CA GLN A 62 13.80 -2.24 1.04
C GLN A 62 12.54 -3.01 1.47
N GLU A 63 12.39 -3.32 2.76
CA GLU A 63 11.20 -3.95 3.33
C GLU A 63 9.97 -3.03 3.23
N ALA A 64 10.13 -1.75 3.54
CA ALA A 64 9.07 -0.74 3.39
C ALA A 64 8.64 -0.59 1.92
N ALA A 65 9.61 -0.58 0.99
CA ALA A 65 9.33 -0.51 -0.45
C ALA A 65 8.57 -1.75 -0.93
N ARG A 66 8.97 -2.95 -0.50
CA ARG A 66 8.30 -4.23 -0.83
C ARG A 66 6.87 -4.29 -0.31
N SER A 67 6.64 -3.81 0.92
CA SER A 67 5.31 -3.75 1.53
C SER A 67 4.40 -2.78 0.78
N THR A 68 4.92 -1.61 0.43
CA THR A 68 4.20 -0.60 -0.36
C THR A 68 3.85 -1.13 -1.75
N GLU A 69 4.79 -1.79 -2.42
CA GLU A 69 4.55 -2.38 -3.74
C GLU A 69 3.48 -3.48 -3.68
N ARG A 70 3.53 -4.34 -2.66
CA ARG A 70 2.50 -5.38 -2.44
C ARG A 70 1.12 -4.74 -2.28
N GLN A 71 1.00 -3.69 -1.48
CA GLN A 71 -0.27 -2.98 -1.27
C GLN A 71 -0.78 -2.36 -2.58
N LYS A 72 0.09 -1.69 -3.35
CA LYS A 72 -0.28 -1.12 -4.66
C LYS A 72 -0.82 -2.18 -5.60
N ARG A 73 -0.16 -3.34 -5.68
CA ARG A 73 -0.60 -4.47 -6.51
C ARG A 73 -1.94 -5.05 -6.03
N LEU A 74 -2.14 -5.18 -4.72
CA LEU A 74 -3.41 -5.63 -4.15
C LEU A 74 -4.58 -4.71 -4.51
N VAL A 75 -4.39 -3.41 -4.41
CA VAL A 75 -5.40 -2.41 -4.80
C VAL A 75 -5.72 -2.56 -6.29
N ALA A 76 -4.70 -2.53 -7.15
CA ALA A 76 -4.88 -2.65 -8.60
C ALA A 76 -5.58 -3.95 -9.02
N ASP A 77 -5.21 -5.08 -8.42
CA ASP A 77 -5.82 -6.38 -8.72
C ASP A 77 -7.29 -6.43 -8.24
N THR A 78 -7.62 -5.80 -7.11
CA THR A 78 -8.99 -5.72 -6.59
C THR A 78 -9.87 -4.82 -7.45
N ASP A 79 -9.35 -3.67 -7.89
CA ASP A 79 -10.07 -2.78 -8.82
C ASP A 79 -10.37 -3.49 -10.14
N LYS A 80 -9.40 -4.23 -10.67
CA LYS A 80 -9.58 -5.03 -11.88
C LYS A 80 -10.61 -6.15 -11.67
N LEU A 81 -10.59 -6.80 -10.51
CA LEU A 81 -11.58 -7.83 -10.16
C LEU A 81 -13.00 -7.25 -10.12
N LEU A 82 -13.17 -6.08 -9.52
CA LEU A 82 -14.47 -5.39 -9.46
C LEU A 82 -14.98 -5.03 -10.87
N ALA A 83 -14.09 -4.51 -11.73
CA ALA A 83 -14.43 -4.17 -13.11
C ALA A 83 -14.86 -5.40 -13.91
N LEU A 84 -14.09 -6.50 -13.85
CA LEU A 84 -14.43 -7.75 -14.53
C LEU A 84 -15.73 -8.36 -14.01
N ALA A 85 -15.96 -8.35 -12.69
CA ALA A 85 -17.18 -8.87 -12.11
C ALA A 85 -18.42 -8.06 -12.55
N THR A 86 -18.29 -6.74 -12.64
CA THR A 86 -19.36 -5.86 -13.13
C THR A 86 -19.65 -6.11 -14.60
N ASP A 87 -18.62 -6.22 -15.44
CA ASP A 87 -18.76 -6.53 -16.87
C ASP A 87 -19.38 -7.92 -17.09
N LEU A 88 -18.93 -8.93 -16.35
CA LEU A 88 -19.51 -10.27 -16.37
C LEU A 88 -21.00 -10.23 -16.01
N LYS A 89 -21.37 -9.51 -14.94
CA LYS A 89 -22.76 -9.33 -14.54
C LYS A 89 -23.58 -8.71 -15.67
N GLN A 90 -23.10 -7.64 -16.30
CA GLN A 90 -23.81 -6.99 -17.40
C GLN A 90 -24.00 -7.92 -18.60
N GLN A 91 -23.00 -8.74 -18.93
CA GLN A 91 -23.10 -9.70 -20.04
C GLN A 91 -24.07 -10.83 -19.73
N VAL A 92 -24.09 -11.32 -18.49
CA VAL A 92 -25.07 -12.31 -18.02
C VAL A 92 -26.49 -11.72 -18.03
N ASP A 93 -26.67 -10.49 -17.54
CA ASP A 93 -27.99 -9.82 -17.50
C ASP A 93 -28.54 -9.56 -18.92
N LYS A 94 -27.68 -9.33 -19.91
CA LYS A 94 -28.06 -9.16 -21.34
C LYS A 94 -28.33 -10.48 -22.06
N THR A 95 -27.91 -11.60 -21.49
CA THR A 95 -27.99 -12.92 -22.12
C THR A 95 -29.32 -13.59 -21.78
N ASN A 96 -29.99 -14.22 -22.75
CA ASN A 96 -31.19 -15.02 -22.48
C ASN A 96 -30.82 -16.28 -21.69
N LYS A 97 -31.68 -16.71 -20.75
CA LYS A 97 -31.45 -17.77 -19.73
C LYS A 97 -30.83 -19.10 -20.21
N ASN A 98 -30.79 -19.37 -21.51
CA ASN A 98 -30.30 -20.62 -22.09
C ASN A 98 -29.05 -20.48 -22.98
N THR A 99 -28.39 -19.32 -23.03
CA THR A 99 -27.29 -19.09 -23.99
C THR A 99 -26.11 -18.35 -23.40
N LEU A 100 -25.39 -18.95 -22.45
CA LEU A 100 -24.16 -18.35 -21.94
C LEU A 100 -23.10 -18.26 -23.07
N SER A 101 -22.65 -17.04 -23.39
CA SER A 101 -21.62 -16.83 -24.41
C SER A 101 -20.27 -17.36 -23.94
N VAL A 102 -19.44 -17.88 -24.87
CA VAL A 102 -18.08 -18.37 -24.58
C VAL A 102 -17.23 -17.29 -23.90
N ASP A 103 -17.46 -16.02 -24.22
CA ASP A 103 -16.75 -14.89 -23.62
C ASP A 103 -17.07 -14.68 -22.13
N VAL A 104 -18.31 -14.97 -21.71
CA VAL A 104 -18.73 -14.93 -20.30
C VAL A 104 -17.98 -16.01 -19.51
N VAL A 105 -17.87 -17.22 -20.06
CA VAL A 105 -17.13 -18.33 -19.43
C VAL A 105 -15.65 -17.99 -19.28
N LYS A 106 -15.03 -17.42 -20.32
CA LYS A 106 -13.62 -16.99 -20.27
C LYS A 106 -13.39 -15.92 -19.21
N LYS A 107 -14.25 -14.90 -19.16
CA LYS A 107 -14.17 -13.83 -18.14
C LYS A 107 -14.35 -14.37 -16.72
N ALA A 108 -15.26 -15.32 -16.51
CA ALA A 108 -15.40 -15.98 -15.21
C ALA A 108 -14.10 -16.68 -14.78
N GLY A 109 -13.41 -17.37 -15.69
CA GLY A 109 -12.12 -17.99 -15.41
C GLY A 109 -10.99 -16.98 -15.13
N GLU A 110 -11.01 -15.81 -15.78
CA GLU A 110 -10.08 -14.72 -15.46
C GLU A 110 -10.32 -14.14 -14.06
N ILE A 111 -11.59 -13.96 -13.67
CA ILE A 111 -11.97 -13.51 -12.34
C ILE A 111 -11.51 -14.52 -11.28
N GLU A 112 -11.70 -15.82 -11.51
CA GLU A 112 -11.23 -16.87 -10.58
C GLU A 112 -9.71 -16.80 -10.35
N LYS A 113 -8.92 -16.72 -11.43
CA LYS A 113 -7.46 -16.62 -11.34
C LYS A 113 -7.02 -15.36 -10.61
N LEU A 114 -7.65 -14.22 -10.92
CA LEU A 114 -7.32 -12.95 -10.28
C LEU A 114 -7.71 -12.95 -8.79
N ALA A 115 -8.89 -13.47 -8.46
CA ALA A 115 -9.37 -13.62 -7.09
C ALA A 115 -8.42 -14.51 -6.27
N HIS A 116 -7.96 -15.62 -6.86
CA HIS A 116 -6.97 -16.47 -6.23
C HIS A 116 -5.63 -15.73 -6.00
N SER A 117 -5.16 -14.96 -6.99
CA SER A 117 -3.92 -14.18 -6.84
C SER A 117 -4.03 -13.10 -5.75
N VAL A 118 -5.16 -12.39 -5.67
CA VAL A 118 -5.43 -11.40 -4.61
C VAL A 118 -5.41 -12.09 -3.24
N LYS A 119 -6.14 -13.19 -3.09
CA LYS A 119 -6.21 -13.95 -1.83
C LYS A 119 -4.82 -14.39 -1.35
N GLU A 120 -3.98 -14.93 -2.24
CA GLU A 120 -2.64 -15.36 -1.85
C GLU A 120 -1.74 -14.16 -1.48
N ARG A 121 -1.85 -13.03 -2.18
CA ARG A 121 -1.07 -11.82 -1.83
C ARG A 121 -1.49 -11.19 -0.51
N MET A 122 -2.75 -11.35 -0.11
CA MET A 122 -3.26 -10.87 1.18
C MET A 122 -2.75 -11.70 2.37
N LYS A 123 -2.29 -12.94 2.16
CA LYS A 123 -1.78 -13.80 3.23
C LYS A 123 -0.36 -13.46 3.70
N GLY A 124 0.41 -12.74 2.88
CA GLY A 124 1.80 -12.36 3.18
C GLY A 124 2.83 -13.24 2.49
#